data_AF-A0A1U7U491-F1
#
_entry.id   AF-A0A1U7U491-F1
#
_cell.length_a   1.000
_cell.length_b   1.000
_cell.length_c   1.000
_cell.angle_alpha   90.00
_cell.angle_beta   90.00
_cell.angle_gamma   90.00
#
_symmetry.space_group_name_H-M   'P 1'
#
loop_
_entity.id
_entity.type
_entity.pdbx_description
1 polymer ?
#
loop_
_entity_poly.entity_id
_entity_poly.type
_entity_poly.pdbx_seq_one_letter_code
_entity_poly.pdbx_strand_id
1 'polypeptide(L)'
;MAKDILGEAGLHFDELNKLRVLDPEVTQQTIELKEECKDFVDKIGQFQKIVGGLIELVDQLAKEAENEKMKAIGARNLLKSIAKQREAQQQQLQALIAEKKMQLEREAAKIIILNVKDTRGNRGTGPSSQDAPVLLPSNIIRHTETVSGQILPTLARGPFAASQHLKK
;
A
#
# COMPACT_ATOMS: atom_id res chain seq x y z
N MET A 1 -34.37 -81.61 -13.55
CA MET A 1 -33.91 -82.66 -12.62
C MET A 1 -32.40 -82.61 -12.38
N ALA A 2 -31.52 -82.64 -13.40
CA ALA A 2 -30.07 -82.50 -13.15
C ALA A 2 -29.64 -81.09 -12.69
N LYS A 3 -30.32 -80.02 -13.13
CA LYS A 3 -29.98 -78.64 -12.77
C LYS A 3 -30.27 -78.30 -11.28
N ASP A 4 -31.23 -79.00 -10.66
CA ASP A 4 -31.59 -78.80 -9.24
C ASP A 4 -30.58 -79.45 -8.29
N ILE A 5 -30.17 -80.71 -8.53
CA ILE A 5 -29.19 -81.42 -7.68
C ILE A 5 -27.80 -80.75 -7.68
N LEU A 6 -27.43 -80.09 -8.78
CA LEU A 6 -26.19 -79.32 -8.88
C LEU A 6 -26.31 -77.98 -8.14
N GLY A 7 -27.45 -77.31 -8.24
CA GLY A 7 -27.74 -76.11 -7.45
C GLY A 7 -27.78 -76.39 -5.94
N GLU A 8 -28.33 -77.52 -5.52
CA GLU A 8 -28.35 -77.98 -4.11
C GLU A 8 -26.96 -78.30 -3.57
N ALA A 9 -26.02 -78.70 -4.44
CA ALA A 9 -24.62 -78.94 -4.12
C ALA A 9 -23.72 -77.69 -4.21
N GLY A 10 -24.29 -76.51 -4.51
CA GLY A 10 -23.54 -75.27 -4.70
C GLY A 10 -22.68 -75.24 -5.97
N LEU A 11 -23.04 -76.04 -6.98
CA LEU A 11 -22.33 -76.16 -8.24
C LEU A 11 -23.13 -75.50 -9.37
N HIS A 12 -22.54 -74.49 -10.00
CA HIS A 12 -23.10 -73.68 -11.07
C HIS A 12 -22.43 -74.03 -12.41
N PHE A 13 -23.17 -73.93 -13.50
CA PHE A 13 -22.59 -74.02 -14.84
C PHE A 13 -22.34 -72.62 -15.40
N ASP A 14 -21.14 -72.41 -15.92
CA ASP A 14 -20.72 -71.24 -16.69
C ASP A 14 -21.33 -71.26 -18.11
N GLU A 15 -21.34 -70.13 -18.83
CA GLU A 15 -21.69 -69.96 -20.24
C GLU A 15 -20.93 -70.90 -21.18
N LEU A 16 -19.75 -71.38 -20.74
CA LEU A 16 -18.93 -72.38 -21.44
C LEU A 16 -19.19 -73.83 -21.00
N ASN A 17 -20.31 -74.11 -20.33
CA ASN A 17 -20.68 -75.43 -19.77
C ASN A 17 -19.62 -76.03 -18.83
N LYS A 18 -18.78 -75.20 -18.20
CA LYS A 18 -17.86 -75.66 -17.16
C LYS A 18 -18.52 -75.61 -15.79
N LEU A 19 -18.23 -76.61 -14.97
CA LEU A 19 -18.65 -76.65 -13.57
C LEU A 19 -17.89 -75.60 -12.75
N ARG A 20 -18.60 -74.80 -11.95
CA ARG A 20 -18.06 -73.77 -11.05
C ARG A 20 -18.71 -73.90 -9.67
N VAL A 21 -17.97 -73.52 -8.64
CA VAL A 21 -18.44 -73.55 -7.23
C VAL A 21 -19.07 -72.21 -6.82
N LEU A 22 -18.86 -71.16 -7.62
CA LEU A 22 -19.45 -69.83 -7.42
C LEU A 22 -20.31 -69.50 -8.63
N ASP A 23 -21.44 -68.84 -8.39
CA ASP A 23 -22.29 -68.35 -9.46
C ASP A 23 -21.50 -67.40 -10.37
N PRO A 24 -21.45 -67.64 -11.70
CA PRO A 24 -20.75 -66.77 -12.64
C PRO A 24 -21.23 -65.32 -12.58
N GLU A 25 -22.52 -65.07 -12.29
CA GLU A 25 -23.05 -63.71 -12.17
C GLU A 25 -22.50 -62.99 -10.94
N VAL A 26 -22.46 -63.67 -9.79
CA VAL A 26 -21.87 -63.15 -8.54
C VAL A 26 -20.36 -62.95 -8.70
N THR A 27 -19.69 -63.82 -9.45
CA THR A 27 -18.25 -63.70 -9.76
C THR A 27 -17.99 -62.43 -10.59
N GLN A 28 -18.80 -62.18 -11.61
CA GLN A 28 -18.69 -61.01 -12.48
C GLN A 28 -18.95 -59.72 -11.69
N GLN A 29 -20.02 -59.66 -10.91
CA GLN A 29 -20.35 -58.51 -10.05
C GLN A 29 -19.23 -58.23 -9.03
N THR A 30 -18.61 -59.29 -8.47
CA THR A 30 -17.49 -59.13 -7.53
C THR A 30 -16.24 -58.56 -8.21
N ILE A 31 -15.98 -58.93 -9.46
CA ILE A 31 -14.85 -58.39 -10.25
C ILE A 31 -15.11 -56.93 -10.61
N GLU A 32 -16.32 -56.60 -11.08
CA GLU A 32 -16.71 -55.22 -11.38
C GLU A 32 -16.59 -54.32 -10.15
N LEU A 33 -17.15 -54.77 -9.01
CA LEU A 33 -17.03 -54.05 -7.75
C LEU A 33 -15.57 -53.83 -7.33
N LYS A 34 -14.70 -54.83 -7.53
CA LYS A 34 -13.27 -54.71 -7.22
C LYS A 34 -12.58 -53.65 -8.10
N GLU A 35 -12.86 -53.64 -9.40
CA GLU A 35 -12.30 -52.63 -10.31
C GLU A 35 -12.84 -51.23 -10.00
N GLU A 36 -14.14 -51.09 -9.72
CA GLU A 36 -14.73 -49.80 -9.30
C GLU A 36 -14.12 -49.30 -7.99
N CYS A 37 -13.90 -50.18 -7.02
CA CYS A 37 -13.24 -49.81 -5.76
C CYS A 37 -11.80 -49.33 -6.00
N LYS A 38 -11.08 -49.95 -6.95
CA LYS A 38 -9.73 -49.53 -7.32
C LYS A 38 -9.73 -48.15 -7.98
N ASP A 39 -10.61 -47.93 -8.94
CA ASP A 39 -10.81 -46.64 -9.59
C ASP A 39 -11.20 -45.54 -8.58
N PHE A 40 -12.03 -45.89 -7.59
CA PHE A 40 -12.41 -44.97 -6.52
C PHE A 40 -11.20 -44.57 -5.67
N VAL A 41 -10.38 -45.55 -5.24
CA VAL A 41 -9.16 -45.27 -4.48
C VAL A 41 -8.19 -44.40 -5.28
N ASP A 42 -8.03 -44.67 -6.58
CA ASP A 42 -7.16 -43.88 -7.45
C ASP A 42 -7.66 -42.43 -7.60
N LYS A 43 -8.97 -42.23 -7.79
CA LYS A 43 -9.60 -40.91 -7.84
C LYS A 43 -9.43 -40.16 -6.52
N ILE A 44 -9.62 -40.82 -5.39
CA ILE A 44 -9.39 -40.22 -4.06
C ILE A 44 -7.91 -39.86 -3.87
N GLY A 45 -6.98 -40.70 -4.32
CA GLY A 45 -5.55 -40.39 -4.28
C GLY A 45 -5.20 -39.16 -5.10
N GLN A 46 -5.81 -38.98 -6.28
CA GLN A 46 -5.65 -37.75 -7.08
C GLN A 46 -6.25 -36.53 -6.39
N PHE A 47 -7.45 -36.66 -5.83
CA PHE A 47 -8.11 -35.59 -5.09
C PHE A 47 -7.27 -35.10 -3.90
N GLN A 48 -6.71 -36.04 -3.12
CA GLN A 48 -5.82 -35.71 -2.00
C GLN A 48 -4.57 -34.95 -2.45
N LYS A 49 -3.98 -35.31 -3.60
CA LYS A 49 -2.84 -34.57 -4.16
C LYS A 49 -3.22 -33.14 -4.55
N ILE A 50 -4.39 -32.95 -5.17
CA ILE A 50 -4.88 -31.63 -5.57
C ILE A 50 -5.13 -30.77 -4.32
N VAL A 51 -5.81 -31.31 -3.32
CA VAL A 51 -6.08 -30.59 -2.06
C VAL A 51 -4.77 -30.27 -1.33
N GLY A 52 -3.81 -31.20 -1.29
CA GLY A 52 -2.48 -30.96 -0.73
C GLY A 52 -1.77 -29.79 -1.42
N GLY A 53 -1.75 -29.78 -2.76
CA GLY A 53 -1.18 -28.67 -3.53
C GLY A 53 -1.92 -27.34 -3.33
N LEU A 54 -3.25 -27.36 -3.18
CA LEU A 54 -4.04 -26.17 -2.88
C LEU A 54 -3.70 -25.60 -1.50
N ILE A 55 -3.56 -26.45 -0.48
CA ILE A 55 -3.16 -26.02 0.88
C ILE A 55 -1.80 -25.32 0.82
N GLU A 56 -0.82 -25.92 0.14
CA GLU A 56 0.52 -25.33 -0.01
C GLU A 56 0.47 -23.97 -0.72
N LEU A 57 -0.34 -23.84 -1.77
CA LEU A 57 -0.49 -22.58 -2.51
C LEU A 57 -1.17 -21.50 -1.65
N VAL A 58 -2.20 -21.87 -0.89
CA VAL A 58 -2.86 -20.96 0.05
C VAL A 58 -1.90 -20.52 1.16
N ASP A 59 -1.08 -21.41 1.69
CA ASP A 59 -0.06 -21.08 2.70
C ASP A 59 1.01 -20.12 2.16
N GLN A 60 1.45 -20.32 0.91
CA GLN A 60 2.38 -19.40 0.24
C GLN A 60 1.74 -18.03 0.05
N LEU A 61 0.50 -17.98 -0.44
CA LEU A 61 -0.23 -16.72 -0.63
C LEU A 61 -0.44 -15.98 0.70
N ALA A 62 -0.76 -16.70 1.78
CA ALA A 62 -0.90 -16.13 3.11
C ALA A 62 0.41 -15.48 3.60
N LYS A 63 1.56 -16.16 3.41
CA LYS A 63 2.88 -15.62 3.76
C LYS A 63 3.22 -14.37 2.95
N GLU A 64 2.95 -14.37 1.65
CA GLU A 64 3.18 -13.21 0.79
C GLU A 64 2.29 -12.02 1.18
N ALA A 65 1.01 -12.28 1.46
CA ALA A 65 0.07 -11.25 1.90
C ALA A 65 0.50 -10.60 3.23
N GLU A 66 0.94 -11.39 4.21
CA GLU A 66 1.46 -10.85 5.47
C GLU A 66 2.77 -10.08 5.28
N ASN A 67 3.65 -10.52 4.37
CA ASN A 67 4.87 -9.78 4.04
C ASN A 67 4.56 -8.40 3.44
N GLU A 68 3.66 -8.33 2.46
CA GLU A 68 3.24 -7.06 1.86
C GLU A 68 2.51 -6.15 2.87
N LYS A 69 1.67 -6.73 3.73
CA LYS A 69 1.05 -5.99 4.85
C LYS A 69 2.11 -5.37 5.77
N MET A 70 3.15 -6.11 6.13
CA MET A 70 4.25 -5.59 6.96
C MET A 70 4.99 -4.44 6.27
N LYS A 71 5.29 -4.56 4.96
CA LYS A 71 5.91 -3.48 4.18
C LYS A 71 5.02 -2.23 4.14
N ALA A 72 3.72 -2.40 3.92
CA ALA A 72 2.76 -1.29 3.89
C ALA A 72 2.66 -0.57 5.25
N ILE A 73 2.64 -1.32 6.36
CA ILE A 73 2.68 -0.75 7.71
C ILE A 73 3.98 0.04 7.92
N GLY A 74 5.12 -0.52 7.51
CA GLY A 74 6.42 0.14 7.58
C GLY A 74 6.45 1.47 6.82
N ALA A 75 6.00 1.47 5.56
CA ALA A 75 5.91 2.66 4.73
C ALA A 75 4.97 3.71 5.33
N ARG A 76 3.80 3.29 5.86
CA ARG A 76 2.85 4.19 6.53
C ARG A 76 3.47 4.85 7.77
N ASN A 77 4.20 4.08 8.58
CA ASN A 77 4.86 4.60 9.77
C ASN A 77 5.95 5.61 9.43
N LEU A 78 6.74 5.34 8.38
CA LEU A 78 7.74 6.26 7.86
C LEU A 78 7.10 7.57 7.36
N LEU A 79 6.02 7.49 6.59
CA LEU A 79 5.31 8.69 6.12
C LEU A 79 4.77 9.52 7.30
N LYS A 80 4.23 8.84 8.32
CA LYS A 80 3.75 9.51 9.54
C LYS A 80 4.88 10.19 10.31
N SER A 81 6.06 9.58 10.41
CA SER A 81 7.21 10.20 11.09
C SER A 81 7.75 11.38 10.29
N ILE A 82 7.85 11.26 8.97
CA ILE A 82 8.26 12.37 8.08
C ILE A 82 7.29 13.55 8.18
N ALA A 83 5.98 13.31 8.19
CA ALA A 83 4.99 14.37 8.34
C ALA A 83 5.16 15.13 9.65
N LYS A 84 5.33 14.42 10.77
CA LYS A 84 5.62 15.03 12.08
C LYS A 84 6.93 15.82 12.09
N GLN A 85 7.98 15.28 11.47
CA GLN A 85 9.26 15.97 11.38
C GLN A 85 9.13 17.26 10.56
N ARG A 86 8.41 17.23 9.44
CA ARG A 86 8.13 18.42 8.62
C ARG A 86 7.35 19.47 9.39
N GLU A 87 6.32 19.07 10.13
CA GLU A 87 5.53 19.98 10.96
C GLU A 87 6.40 20.65 12.04
N ALA A 88 7.21 19.87 12.75
CA ALA A 88 8.14 20.40 13.75
C ALA A 88 9.16 21.38 13.14
N GLN A 89 9.74 21.03 11.98
CA GLN A 89 10.65 21.92 11.25
C GLN A 89 9.96 23.22 10.81
N GLN A 90 8.71 23.14 10.33
CA GLN A 90 7.95 24.31 9.93
C GLN A 90 7.67 25.23 11.12
N GLN A 91 7.27 24.67 12.27
CA GLN A 91 7.07 25.45 13.50
C GLN A 91 8.37 26.12 13.96
N GLN A 92 9.49 25.40 13.92
CA GLN A 92 10.80 25.97 14.26
C GLN A 92 11.19 27.12 13.34
N LEU A 93 10.99 26.96 12.02
CA LEU A 93 11.26 28.02 11.04
C LEU A 93 10.35 29.23 11.24
N GLN A 94 9.06 29.03 11.54
CA GLN A 94 8.14 30.11 11.83
C GLN A 94 8.55 30.90 13.09
N ALA A 95 8.99 30.21 14.14
CA ALA A 95 9.51 30.86 15.34
C ALA A 95 10.76 31.71 15.04
N LEU A 96 11.70 31.18 14.25
CA LEU A 96 12.88 31.92 13.81
C LEU A 96 12.52 33.15 12.96
N ILE A 97 11.58 33.02 12.03
CA ILE A 97 11.10 34.14 11.22
C ILE A 97 10.47 35.22 12.12
N ALA A 98 9.63 34.82 13.09
CA ALA A 98 9.01 35.76 14.03
C ALA A 98 10.06 36.49 14.87
N GLU A 99 11.07 35.78 15.37
CA GLU A 99 12.18 36.37 16.11
C GLU A 99 12.94 37.40 15.26
N LYS A 100 13.28 37.06 14.01
CA LYS A 100 13.99 37.95 13.09
C LYS A 100 13.16 39.18 12.71
N LYS A 101 11.85 39.02 12.49
CA LYS A 101 10.95 40.16 12.27
C LYS A 101 10.93 41.10 13.46
N MET A 102 10.83 40.56 14.67
CA MET A 102 10.86 41.37 15.89
C MET A 102 12.22 42.10 16.07
N GLN A 103 13.35 41.46 15.73
CA GLN A 103 14.66 42.11 15.74
C GLN A 103 14.70 43.30 14.77
N LEU A 104 14.18 43.12 13.55
CA LEU A 104 14.12 44.16 12.53
C LEU A 104 13.23 45.34 12.96
N GLU A 105 12.04 45.07 13.51
CA GLU A 105 11.14 46.10 14.04
C GLU A 105 11.80 46.90 15.17
N ARG A 106 12.53 46.23 16.08
CA ARG A 106 13.29 46.88 17.14
C ARG A 106 14.39 47.79 16.59
N GLU A 107 15.11 47.35 15.57
CA GLU A 107 16.16 48.16 14.92
C GLU A 107 15.57 49.37 14.19
N ALA A 108 14.47 49.17 13.45
CA ALA A 108 13.74 50.25 12.81
C ALA A 108 13.26 51.31 13.82
N ALA A 109 12.70 50.87 14.96
CA ALA A 109 12.30 51.78 16.03
C ALA A 109 13.48 52.57 16.61
N LYS A 110 14.65 51.93 16.80
CA LYS A 110 15.87 52.62 17.25
C LYS A 110 16.32 53.71 16.27
N ILE A 111 16.32 53.42 14.96
CA ILE A 111 16.67 54.39 13.91
C ILE A 111 15.73 55.60 13.97
N ILE A 112 14.42 55.36 14.07
CA ILE A 112 13.43 56.45 14.18
C ILE A 112 13.73 57.30 15.43
N ILE A 113 14.00 56.68 16.58
CA ILE A 113 14.30 57.41 17.82
C ILE A 113 15.57 58.27 17.68
N LEU A 114 16.63 57.76 17.05
CA LEU A 114 17.87 58.51 16.82
C LEU A 114 17.64 59.72 15.90
N ASN A 115 16.97 59.53 14.76
CA ASN A 115 16.63 60.63 13.85
C ASN A 115 15.81 61.73 14.55
N VAL A 116 14.88 61.35 15.44
CA VAL A 116 14.08 62.32 16.22
C VAL A 116 14.92 62.99 17.32
N LYS A 117 16.01 62.37 17.80
CA LYS A 117 16.97 63.01 18.71
C LYS A 117 17.89 63.97 17.97
N ASP A 118 18.38 63.61 16.79
CA ASP A 118 19.25 64.47 15.97
C ASP A 118 18.52 65.74 15.50
N THR A 119 17.26 65.61 15.07
CA THR A 119 16.41 66.77 14.74
C THR A 119 16.08 67.64 15.95
N ARG A 120 16.03 67.07 17.17
CA ARG A 120 15.84 67.84 18.41
C ARG A 120 17.13 68.48 18.93
N GLY A 121 18.28 67.85 18.71
CA GLY A 121 19.61 68.40 19.00
C GLY A 121 20.00 69.54 18.06
N ASN A 122 19.45 69.60 16.85
CA ASN A 122 19.69 70.66 15.87
C ASN A 122 18.77 71.89 16.02
N ARG A 123 18.01 72.04 17.12
CA ARG A 123 17.28 73.29 17.44
C ARG A 123 18.19 74.33 18.11
N GLY A 124 19.42 74.42 17.63
CA GLY A 124 20.46 75.35 18.09
C GLY A 124 21.05 76.25 16.99
N THR A 125 20.78 76.01 15.71
CA THR A 125 21.16 76.91 14.61
C THR A 125 20.08 76.92 13.53
N GLY A 126 19.64 78.12 13.13
CA GLY A 126 18.50 78.33 12.23
C GLY A 126 18.72 77.78 10.81
N PRO A 127 17.64 77.59 10.02
CA PRO A 127 17.74 76.98 8.70
C PRO A 127 18.23 78.01 7.67
N SER A 128 19.37 77.74 7.03
CA SER A 128 19.68 78.26 5.71
C SER A 128 18.93 77.40 4.69
N SER A 129 18.05 78.04 3.93
CA SER A 129 17.27 77.46 2.85
C SER A 129 18.16 76.82 1.78
N GLN A 130 18.20 75.48 1.73
CA GLN A 130 18.40 74.62 0.53
C GLN A 130 18.76 73.24 1.04
N ASP A 131 17.75 72.36 1.15
CA ASP A 131 17.84 70.91 0.95
C ASP A 131 16.49 70.32 1.36
N ALA A 132 15.58 70.25 0.38
CA ALA A 132 14.34 69.54 0.55
C ALA A 132 14.66 68.05 0.75
N PRO A 133 14.19 67.39 1.82
CA PRO A 133 14.29 65.94 1.91
C PRO A 133 13.40 65.34 0.82
N VAL A 134 14.04 64.61 -0.09
CA VAL A 134 13.36 63.73 -1.05
C VAL A 134 12.58 62.70 -0.23
N LEU A 135 11.27 62.94 -0.12
CA LEU A 135 10.30 61.92 0.26
C LEU A 135 10.44 60.77 -0.73
N LEU A 136 11.14 59.70 -0.34
CA LEU A 136 11.07 58.45 -1.08
C LEU A 136 9.61 57.96 -1.04
N PRO A 137 9.05 57.59 -2.20
CA PRO A 137 7.63 57.35 -2.33
C PRO A 137 7.22 56.11 -1.55
N SER A 138 6.09 56.24 -0.86
CA SER A 138 5.30 55.15 -0.31
C SER A 138 4.85 54.22 -1.43
N ASN A 139 5.62 53.18 -1.72
CA ASN A 139 5.19 52.05 -2.52
C ASN A 139 6.03 50.83 -2.14
N ILE A 140 5.47 49.96 -1.30
CA ILE A 140 5.51 48.49 -1.33
C ILE A 140 4.67 48.04 -0.11
N ILE A 141 3.36 48.29 -0.14
CA ILE A 141 2.35 47.41 0.47
C ILE A 141 1.08 47.55 -0.38
N ARG A 142 1.01 46.80 -1.47
CA ARG A 142 -0.26 46.27 -1.99
C ARG A 142 0.04 44.87 -2.51
N HIS A 143 -0.25 43.88 -1.67
CA HIS A 143 -1.01 42.68 -2.03
C HIS A 143 -1.23 41.87 -0.74
N THR A 144 -2.26 42.28 0.00
CA THR A 144 -3.02 41.36 0.84
C THR A 144 -3.93 40.54 -0.07
N GLU A 145 -3.82 39.22 0.06
CA GLU A 145 -4.95 38.28 0.10
C GLU A 145 -5.92 38.22 -1.08
N THR A 146 -5.72 37.21 -1.93
CA THR A 146 -6.76 36.34 -2.50
C THR A 146 -5.98 35.09 -2.95
N VAL A 147 -6.19 33.84 -2.54
CA VAL A 147 -7.40 33.07 -2.26
C VAL A 147 -6.98 31.91 -1.35
N SER A 148 -7.62 31.78 -0.19
CA SER A 148 -7.82 30.47 0.43
C SER A 148 -9.13 29.92 -0.16
N GLY A 149 -9.08 28.78 -0.85
CA GLY A 149 -10.28 28.09 -1.34
C GLY A 149 -10.18 27.50 -2.75
N GLN A 150 -9.79 26.22 -2.82
CA GLN A 150 -10.13 25.24 -3.84
C GLN A 150 -9.71 25.53 -5.30
N ILE A 151 -8.66 24.87 -5.82
CA ILE A 151 -8.73 23.96 -6.99
C ILE A 151 -7.64 22.87 -6.83
N LEU A 152 -8.06 21.65 -7.18
CA LEU A 152 -7.50 20.30 -7.17
C LEU A 152 -6.02 20.02 -7.52
N PRO A 153 -5.57 18.77 -7.23
CA PRO A 153 -4.26 18.24 -7.59
C PRO A 153 -4.28 17.62 -9.00
N THR A 154 -3.39 18.06 -9.91
CA THR A 154 -3.08 17.26 -11.10
C THR A 154 -1.75 17.65 -11.76
N LEU A 155 -0.86 16.66 -11.82
CA LEU A 155 0.15 16.43 -12.86
C LEU A 155 1.20 17.53 -13.14
N ALA A 156 2.37 17.35 -12.54
CA ALA A 156 3.62 17.35 -13.31
C ALA A 156 4.17 15.92 -13.32
N ARG A 157 3.72 15.13 -14.31
CA ARG A 157 4.45 13.98 -14.84
C ARG A 157 5.79 14.50 -15.38
N GLY A 158 6.90 14.13 -14.73
CA GLY A 158 8.19 14.01 -15.40
C GLY A 158 8.31 12.59 -15.97
N PRO A 159 8.93 12.40 -17.15
CA PRO A 159 9.03 11.09 -17.78
C PRO A 159 10.15 10.31 -17.10
N PHE A 160 9.81 9.39 -16.20
CA PHE A 160 10.73 8.29 -15.91
C PHE A 160 10.32 7.08 -16.74
N ALA A 161 11.12 6.89 -17.77
CA ALA A 161 11.01 5.86 -18.77
C ALA A 161 10.89 4.47 -18.15
N ALA A 162 10.17 3.63 -18.89
CA ALA A 162 10.14 2.20 -18.74
C ALA A 162 11.55 1.61 -18.59
N SER A 163 11.72 0.75 -17.60
CA SER A 163 12.68 -0.36 -17.66
C SER A 163 12.17 -1.47 -16.74
N GLN A 164 11.16 -2.18 -17.25
CA GLN A 164 11.07 -3.61 -17.00
C GLN A 164 11.92 -4.33 -18.05
N HIS A 165 12.46 -5.48 -17.63
CA HIS A 165 13.29 -6.44 -18.38
C HIS A 165 14.80 -6.22 -18.43
N LEU A 166 15.50 -6.81 -17.45
CA LEU A 166 16.45 -7.88 -17.79
C LEU A 166 16.57 -8.90 -16.63
N LYS A 167 15.79 -9.98 -16.75
CA LYS A 167 16.17 -11.31 -16.25
C LYS A 167 16.44 -12.17 -17.49
N LYS A 168 17.69 -12.56 -17.67
CA LYS A 168 18.10 -13.90 -18.09
C LYS A 168 19.30 -14.27 -17.24
#